data_AF-A0A9P8L540-F1
#
_entry.id   AF-A0A9P8L540-F1
#
_cell.length_a   1.000
_cell.length_b   1.000
_cell.length_c   1.000
_cell.angle_alpha   90.00
_cell.angle_beta   90.00
_cell.angle_gamma   90.00
#
_symmetry.space_group_name_H-M   'P 1'
#
loop_
_entity.id
_entity.type
_entity.pdbx_description
1 polymer ?
#
loop_
_entity_poly.entity_id
_entity_poly.type
_entity_poly.pdbx_seq_one_letter_code
_entity_poly.pdbx_strand_id
1 'polypeptide(L)'
;MREAACESHGTCNVDQRSFKAYLSRWYAATTQMAPWTAPTIMPRLFASASAAAASCIGGDDKNTCGIIWTSSPPAWDGSFGVGEQMSALSVIMSVLIPNSSVPVTANSGGTSKGDPNAGSQGDRPVIAPATVKVGDRVGAGFLTAGILGLMLAAVWWMAV
;
A
#
# COMPACT_ATOMS: atom_id res chain seq x y z
N MET A 1 10.07 10.02 -2.95
CA MET A 1 9.38 8.73 -3.18
C MET A 1 9.00 8.62 -4.65
N ARG A 2 8.99 7.40 -5.22
CA ARG A 2 8.64 7.12 -6.62
C ARG A 2 7.84 5.82 -6.70
N GLU A 3 6.81 5.79 -7.53
CA GLU A 3 6.05 4.59 -7.87
C GLU A 3 6.83 3.78 -8.93
N ALA A 4 7.35 2.64 -8.51
CA ALA A 4 8.42 1.96 -9.25
C ALA A 4 7.97 1.47 -10.63
N ALA A 5 6.76 0.94 -10.71
CA ALA A 5 6.26 0.21 -11.87
C ALA A 5 5.86 1.12 -13.05
N CYS A 6 5.32 2.31 -12.78
CA CYS A 6 4.66 3.11 -13.81
C CYS A 6 5.20 4.53 -13.96
N GLU A 7 5.84 5.11 -12.94
CA GLU A 7 6.17 6.54 -12.93
C GLU A 7 7.25 6.93 -13.95
N SER A 8 8.21 6.04 -14.24
CA SER A 8 9.27 6.32 -15.25
C SER A 8 8.75 6.33 -16.67
N HIS A 9 7.63 5.64 -16.91
CA HIS A 9 7.08 5.46 -18.25
C HIS A 9 5.81 6.30 -18.46
N GLY A 10 5.37 7.04 -17.44
CA GLY A 10 4.14 7.84 -17.51
C GLY A 10 2.87 7.00 -17.67
N THR A 11 2.90 5.73 -17.26
CA THR A 11 1.79 4.78 -17.48
C THR A 11 0.91 4.56 -16.25
N CYS A 12 1.04 5.40 -15.21
CA CYS A 12 0.30 5.22 -13.97
C CYS A 12 -1.20 5.46 -14.18
N ASN A 13 -2.00 4.45 -13.81
CA ASN A 13 -3.45 4.54 -13.82
C ASN A 13 -3.97 5.36 -12.61
N VAL A 14 -5.29 5.56 -12.54
CA VAL A 14 -5.94 6.36 -11.49
C VAL A 14 -5.64 5.83 -10.09
N ASP A 15 -5.64 4.51 -9.91
CA ASP A 15 -5.38 3.89 -8.61
C ASP A 15 -3.93 4.13 -8.16
N GLN A 16 -2.97 3.88 -9.06
CA GLN A 16 -1.53 4.00 -8.79
C GLN A 16 -1.12 5.43 -8.40
N ARG A 17 -1.80 6.45 -8.94
CA ARG A 17 -1.55 7.86 -8.58
C ARG A 17 -1.83 8.17 -7.11
N SER A 18 -2.62 7.35 -6.42
CA SER A 18 -2.91 7.49 -4.98
C SER A 18 -1.97 6.69 -4.07
N PHE A 19 -1.13 5.80 -4.60
CA PHE A 19 -0.35 4.87 -3.77
C PHE A 19 0.64 5.58 -2.86
N LYS A 20 1.27 6.66 -3.33
CA LYS A 20 2.15 7.50 -2.51
C LYS A 20 1.41 8.10 -1.31
N ALA A 21 0.10 8.37 -1.43
CA ALA A 21 -0.72 8.85 -0.33
C ALA A 21 -0.77 7.84 0.82
N TYR A 22 -1.14 6.59 0.51
CA TYR A 22 -1.26 5.52 1.49
C TYR A 22 0.09 5.19 2.11
N LEU A 23 1.12 5.04 1.26
CA LEU A 23 2.47 4.73 1.71
C LEU A 23 3.02 5.77 2.70
N SER A 24 2.78 7.06 2.43
CA SER A 24 3.23 8.14 3.31
C SER A 24 2.56 8.06 4.69
N ARG A 25 1.24 7.87 4.72
CA ARG A 25 0.45 7.77 5.95
C ARG A 25 0.85 6.54 6.77
N TRP A 26 1.07 5.40 6.10
CA TRP A 26 1.51 4.17 6.77
C TRP A 26 2.93 4.27 7.31
N TYR A 27 3.85 4.89 6.57
CA TYR A 27 5.20 5.14 7.10
C TYR A 27 5.17 6.03 8.33
N ALA A 28 4.38 7.11 8.30
CA ALA A 28 4.22 7.98 9.46
C ALA A 28 3.64 7.19 10.67
N ALA A 29 2.54 6.47 10.50
CA ALA A 29 1.97 5.64 11.56
C ALA A 29 2.97 4.58 12.08
N THR A 30 3.79 4.01 11.20
CA THR A 30 4.85 3.05 11.57
C THR A 30 5.85 3.68 12.54
N THR A 31 6.20 4.95 12.40
CA THR A 31 7.12 5.62 13.34
C THR A 31 6.54 5.78 14.74
N GLN A 32 5.21 5.80 14.90
CA GLN A 32 4.58 5.81 16.22
C GLN A 32 4.50 4.40 16.82
N MET A 33 4.17 3.40 16.01
CA MET A 33 4.02 2.01 16.46
C MET A 33 5.37 1.31 16.68
N ALA A 34 6.38 1.68 15.90
CA ALA A 34 7.73 1.13 15.93
C ALA A 34 8.78 2.27 15.97
N PRO A 35 8.97 2.94 17.12
CA PRO A 35 9.77 4.17 17.21
C PRO A 35 11.22 4.05 16.73
N TRP A 36 11.83 2.87 16.81
CA TRP A 36 13.19 2.63 16.32
C TRP A 36 13.33 2.79 14.80
N THR A 37 12.21 2.80 14.06
CA THR A 37 12.20 3.03 12.60
C THR A 37 12.21 4.51 12.24
N ALA A 38 11.88 5.40 13.17
CA ALA A 38 11.75 6.85 12.92
C ALA A 38 13.03 7.49 12.36
N PRO A 39 14.26 7.18 12.83
CA PRO A 39 15.48 7.74 12.27
C PRO A 39 15.71 7.39 10.79
N THR A 40 15.13 6.28 10.32
CA THR A 40 15.23 5.86 8.91
C THR A 40 14.10 6.43 8.06
N ILE A 41 12.88 6.41 8.60
CA ILE A 41 11.65 6.78 7.87
C ILE A 41 11.48 8.30 7.77
N MET A 42 11.63 9.03 8.88
CA MET A 42 11.32 10.46 8.93
C MET A 42 12.14 11.29 7.95
N PRO A 43 13.47 11.12 7.81
CA PRO A 43 14.25 11.89 6.83
C PRO A 43 13.78 11.65 5.39
N ARG A 44 13.37 10.42 5.05
CA ARG A 44 12.88 10.06 3.71
C ARG A 44 11.49 10.63 3.44
N LEU A 45 10.62 10.63 4.45
CA LEU A 45 9.32 11.29 4.44
C LEU A 45 9.47 12.79 4.23
N PHE A 46 10.33 13.45 5.02
CA PHE A 46 10.63 14.88 4.87
C PHE A 46 11.16 15.23 3.48
N ALA A 47 12.15 14.49 2.97
CA ALA A 47 12.67 14.72 1.62
C ALA A 47 11.57 14.58 0.55
N SER A 48 10.67 13.60 0.71
CA SER A 48 9.57 13.40 -0.23
C SER A 48 8.49 14.48 -0.10
N ALA A 49 8.20 14.95 1.11
CA ALA A 49 7.27 16.04 1.35
C ALA A 49 7.77 17.36 0.76
N SER A 50 9.05 17.68 0.94
CA SER A 50 9.67 18.87 0.33
C SER A 50 9.59 18.83 -1.20
N ALA A 51 9.89 17.67 -1.80
CA ALA A 51 9.79 17.51 -3.25
C ALA A 51 8.34 17.58 -3.77
N ALA A 52 7.39 16.99 -3.03
CA ALA A 52 5.97 17.09 -3.35
C ALA A 52 5.48 18.55 -3.29
N ALA A 53 5.82 19.27 -2.20
CA ALA A 53 5.46 20.68 -2.04
C ALA A 53 6.05 21.56 -3.17
N ALA A 54 7.30 21.29 -3.58
CA ALA A 54 7.92 22.01 -4.69
C ALA A 54 7.27 21.70 -6.07
N SER A 55 6.56 20.57 -6.20
CA SER A 55 5.78 20.26 -7.40
C SER A 55 4.40 20.94 -7.45
N CYS A 56 3.95 21.54 -6.34
CA CYS A 56 2.66 22.22 -6.21
C CYS A 56 2.70 23.67 -6.71
N ILE A 57 3.10 23.83 -7.97
CA ILE A 57 3.23 25.14 -8.64
C ILE A 57 2.47 25.18 -9.97
N GLY A 58 1.72 24.12 -10.28
CA GLY A 58 1.01 23.93 -11.53
C GLY A 58 -0.41 24.49 -11.56
N GLY A 59 -1.08 24.30 -12.69
CA GLY A 59 -2.47 24.70 -12.90
C GLY A 59 -2.69 26.21 -12.98
N ASP A 60 -3.92 26.60 -13.33
CA ASP A 60 -4.32 28.02 -13.39
C ASP A 60 -4.31 28.69 -12.00
N ASP A 61 -4.43 27.86 -10.95
CA ASP A 61 -4.39 28.27 -9.54
C ASP A 61 -2.97 28.42 -8.98
N LYS A 62 -1.94 28.03 -9.74
CA LYS A 62 -0.52 28.03 -9.34
C LYS A 62 -0.26 27.24 -8.05
N ASN A 63 -1.11 26.25 -7.76
CA ASN A 63 -1.06 25.45 -6.55
C ASN A 63 -1.41 23.97 -6.81
N THR A 64 -1.63 23.59 -8.06
CA THR A 64 -1.88 22.20 -8.44
C THR A 64 -0.59 21.38 -8.32
N CYS A 65 -0.65 20.29 -7.55
CA CYS A 65 0.48 19.38 -7.34
C CYS A 65 0.61 18.32 -8.45
N GLY A 66 1.84 18.00 -8.82
CA GLY A 66 2.18 16.87 -9.68
C GLY A 66 2.45 15.57 -8.93
N ILE A 67 2.70 14.48 -9.65
CA ILE A 67 2.97 13.16 -9.07
C ILE A 67 4.46 12.77 -9.10
N ILE A 68 5.25 13.33 -10.01
CA ILE A 68 6.68 13.07 -10.14
C ILE A 68 7.45 13.97 -9.19
N TRP A 69 8.05 13.38 -8.16
CA TRP A 69 8.81 14.10 -7.12
C TRP A 69 10.32 13.80 -7.16
N THR A 70 10.76 13.11 -8.21
CA THR A 70 12.17 12.73 -8.40
C THR A 70 12.90 13.61 -9.41
N SER A 71 12.24 14.61 -10.00
CA SER A 71 12.90 15.55 -10.91
C SER A 71 13.88 16.43 -10.15
N SER A 72 14.93 16.87 -10.85
CA SER A 72 15.92 17.80 -10.32
C SER A 72 16.16 18.92 -11.34
N PRO A 73 15.71 20.16 -11.08
CA PRO A 73 14.96 20.59 -9.89
C PRO A 73 13.54 19.98 -9.82
N PRO A 74 12.93 19.90 -8.62
CA PRO A 74 11.51 19.59 -8.49
C PRO A 74 10.67 20.60 -9.28
N ALA A 75 9.72 20.11 -10.08
CA ALA A 75 8.84 20.94 -10.89
C ALA A 75 7.48 20.27 -11.03
N TRP A 76 6.48 21.04 -11.47
CA TRP A 76 5.21 20.46 -11.89
C TRP A 76 5.41 19.65 -13.18
N ASP A 77 4.88 18.43 -13.21
CA ASP A 77 5.01 17.46 -14.30
C ASP A 77 3.85 17.50 -15.30
N GLY A 78 2.94 18.48 -15.16
CA GLY A 78 1.74 18.61 -15.97
C GLY A 78 0.59 17.67 -15.57
N SER A 79 0.81 16.80 -14.57
CA SER A 79 -0.25 15.92 -14.06
C SER A 79 -1.15 16.66 -13.07
N PHE A 80 -2.44 16.29 -13.08
CA PHE A 80 -3.41 16.78 -12.11
C PHE A 80 -4.52 15.74 -11.94
N GLY A 81 -5.10 15.71 -10.74
CA GLY A 81 -6.15 14.76 -10.38
C GLY A 81 -6.22 14.52 -8.88
N VAL A 82 -7.24 13.77 -8.47
CA VAL A 82 -7.48 13.46 -7.06
C VAL A 82 -6.32 12.64 -6.46
N GLY A 83 -5.74 11.70 -7.21
CA GLY A 83 -4.63 10.88 -6.74
C GLY A 83 -3.38 11.70 -6.46
N GLU A 84 -3.05 12.63 -7.35
CA GLU A 84 -1.92 13.55 -7.26
C GLU A 84 -2.05 14.48 -6.06
N GLN A 85 -3.23 15.13 -5.92
CA GLN A 85 -3.49 16.02 -4.79
C GLN A 85 -3.53 15.24 -3.46
N MET A 86 -4.15 14.05 -3.43
CA MET A 86 -4.17 13.20 -2.24
C MET A 86 -2.76 12.75 -1.82
N SER A 87 -1.91 12.40 -2.80
CA SER A 87 -0.54 11.99 -2.56
C SER A 87 0.30 13.14 -1.98
N ALA A 88 0.23 14.33 -2.58
CA ALA A 88 0.92 15.52 -2.08
C ALA A 88 0.43 15.92 -0.68
N LEU A 89 -0.90 16.01 -0.47
CA LEU A 89 -1.47 16.33 0.84
C LEU A 89 -1.03 15.32 1.91
N SER A 90 -1.09 14.03 1.59
CA SER A 90 -0.79 12.98 2.56
C SER A 90 0.67 12.98 2.98
N VAL A 91 1.62 13.16 2.05
CA VAL A 91 3.05 13.19 2.40
C VAL A 91 3.41 14.45 3.19
N ILE A 92 2.82 15.59 2.83
CA ILE A 92 3.03 16.86 3.56
C ILE A 92 2.46 16.77 4.98
N MET A 93 1.25 16.22 5.16
CA MET A 93 0.68 16.05 6.49
C MET A 93 1.42 15.00 7.33
N SER A 94 1.97 13.97 6.68
CA SER A 94 2.66 12.86 7.36
C SER A 94 3.92 13.30 8.11
N VAL A 95 4.56 14.41 7.74
CA VAL A 95 5.75 14.90 8.46
C VAL A 95 5.42 15.54 9.82
N LEU A 96 4.13 15.88 10.06
CA LEU A 96 3.65 16.38 11.35
C LEU A 96 3.40 15.26 12.36
N ILE A 97 3.65 13.99 12.01
CA ILE A 97 3.40 12.84 12.89
C ILE A 97 4.02 12.95 14.29
N PRO A 98 5.22 13.56 14.51
CA PRO A 98 5.77 13.70 15.87
C PRO A 98 4.92 14.58 16.79
N ASN A 99 4.09 15.46 16.23
CA ASN A 99 3.19 16.35 16.97
C ASN A 99 1.77 15.78 17.12
N SER A 100 1.53 14.56 16.63
CA SER A 100 0.23 13.92 16.69
C SER A 100 0.14 12.90 17.82
N SER A 101 -1.07 12.70 18.35
CA SER A 101 -1.34 11.63 19.31
C SER A 101 -1.11 10.26 18.68
N VAL A 102 -0.56 9.33 19.45
CA VAL A 102 -0.43 7.94 19.04
C VAL A 102 -1.80 7.27 18.87
N PRO A 103 -1.92 6.21 18.04
CA PRO A 103 -3.17 5.47 17.89
C PRO A 103 -3.63 4.90 19.23
N VAL A 104 -4.90 5.11 19.55
CA VAL A 104 -5.51 4.61 20.79
C VAL A 104 -5.94 3.15 20.65
N THR A 105 -5.99 2.46 21.78
CA THR A 105 -6.54 1.10 21.90
C THR A 105 -7.88 1.15 22.63
N ALA A 106 -8.57 0.00 22.73
CA ALA A 106 -9.78 -0.12 23.55
C ALA A 106 -9.56 0.30 25.02
N ASN A 107 -8.34 0.14 25.54
CA ASN A 107 -7.99 0.44 26.93
C ASN A 107 -7.29 1.81 27.10
N SER A 108 -6.97 2.52 26.00
CA SER A 108 -6.16 3.74 26.03
C SER A 108 -6.80 4.93 25.31
N GLY A 109 -8.13 5.03 25.36
CA GLY A 109 -8.88 6.19 24.86
C GLY A 109 -9.72 5.95 23.60
N GLY A 110 -9.82 4.71 23.12
CA GLY A 110 -10.73 4.36 22.03
C GLY A 110 -12.19 4.55 22.45
N THR A 111 -12.92 5.43 21.76
CA THR A 111 -14.36 5.69 22.01
C THR A 111 -15.30 4.88 21.11
N SER A 112 -14.76 4.29 20.03
CA SER A 112 -15.51 3.44 19.11
C SER A 112 -15.91 2.13 19.78
N LYS A 113 -17.16 1.68 19.59
CA LYS A 113 -17.70 0.43 20.13
C LYS A 113 -17.69 -0.66 19.06
N GLY A 114 -17.14 -1.82 19.37
CA GLY A 114 -17.20 -2.99 18.50
C GLY A 114 -18.61 -3.57 18.43
N ASP A 115 -18.92 -4.20 17.30
CA ASP A 115 -20.14 -5.01 17.10
C ASP A 115 -19.72 -6.48 16.89
N PRO A 116 -20.07 -7.40 17.80
CA PRO A 116 -19.80 -8.84 17.63
C PRO A 116 -20.44 -9.45 16.38
N ASN A 117 -21.47 -8.81 15.83
CA ASN A 117 -22.18 -9.22 14.61
C ASN A 117 -21.73 -8.43 13.37
N ALA A 118 -20.65 -7.65 13.44
CA ALA A 118 -20.13 -6.93 12.28
C ALA A 118 -19.77 -7.92 11.15
N GLY A 119 -20.42 -7.76 9.99
CA GLY A 119 -20.21 -8.64 8.83
C GLY A 119 -21.07 -9.91 8.80
N SER A 120 -21.90 -10.19 9.82
CA SER A 120 -22.81 -11.35 9.84
C SER A 120 -24.21 -11.06 9.29
N GLN A 121 -24.56 -9.79 9.05
CA GLN A 121 -25.89 -9.35 8.61
C GLN A 121 -26.02 -9.09 7.09
N GLY A 122 -25.27 -9.83 6.26
CA GLY A 122 -25.42 -9.74 4.81
C GLY A 122 -26.46 -10.72 4.26
N ASP A 123 -27.19 -10.33 3.21
CA ASP A 123 -28.02 -11.24 2.38
C ASP A 123 -27.20 -12.32 1.65
N ARG A 124 -25.87 -12.20 1.72
CA ARG A 124 -24.95 -13.21 1.23
C ARG A 124 -24.75 -14.23 2.33
N PRO A 125 -25.11 -15.51 2.13
CA PRO A 125 -24.76 -16.54 3.09
C PRO A 125 -23.26 -16.43 3.35
N VAL A 126 -22.86 -16.44 4.62
CA VAL A 126 -21.48 -16.76 4.97
C VAL A 126 -21.17 -18.02 4.17
N ILE A 127 -20.33 -17.90 3.14
CA ILE A 127 -19.95 -19.04 2.30
C ILE A 127 -19.13 -19.89 3.25
N ALA A 128 -19.80 -20.80 3.95
CA ALA A 128 -19.11 -21.87 4.64
C ALA A 128 -18.22 -22.50 3.58
N PRO A 129 -16.91 -22.66 3.83
CA PRO A 129 -16.06 -23.37 2.89
C PRO A 129 -16.77 -24.69 2.57
N ALA A 130 -16.98 -24.95 1.27
CA ALA A 130 -17.72 -26.12 0.83
C ALA A 130 -17.15 -27.35 1.55
N THR A 131 -18.03 -28.20 2.08
CA THR A 131 -17.60 -29.42 2.77
C THR A 131 -16.77 -30.25 1.79
N VAL A 132 -15.48 -30.38 2.11
CA VAL A 132 -14.52 -31.15 1.28
C VAL A 132 -15.02 -32.58 1.18
N LYS A 133 -15.41 -33.00 -0.02
CA LYS A 133 -15.88 -34.37 -0.27
C LYS A 133 -14.67 -35.30 -0.35
N VAL A 134 -14.92 -36.59 -0.15
CA VAL A 134 -13.90 -37.64 -0.34
C VAL A 134 -13.29 -37.55 -1.75
N GLY A 135 -14.10 -37.25 -2.76
CA GLY A 135 -13.64 -37.04 -4.14
C GLY A 135 -12.62 -35.91 -4.29
N ASP A 136 -12.83 -34.77 -3.62
CA ASP A 136 -11.91 -33.63 -3.65
C ASP A 136 -10.56 -33.99 -3.03
N ARG A 137 -10.59 -34.76 -1.93
CA ARG A 137 -9.38 -35.22 -1.22
C ARG A 137 -8.59 -36.23 -2.05
N VAL A 138 -9.28 -37.13 -2.75
CA VAL A 138 -8.67 -38.11 -3.65
C VAL A 138 -8.05 -37.40 -4.86
N GLY A 139 -8.79 -36.48 -5.50
CA GLY A 139 -8.30 -35.71 -6.63
C GLY A 139 -7.07 -34.87 -6.29
N ALA A 140 -7.08 -34.20 -5.13
CA ALA A 140 -5.93 -33.46 -4.62
C ALA A 140 -4.71 -34.36 -4.37
N GLY A 141 -4.93 -35.57 -3.86
CA GLY A 141 -3.87 -36.56 -3.66
C GLY A 141 -3.19 -36.99 -4.97
N PHE A 142 -3.99 -37.32 -6.00
CA PHE A 142 -3.45 -37.69 -7.31
C PHE A 142 -2.69 -36.55 -7.99
N LEU A 143 -3.23 -35.33 -7.94
CA LEU A 143 -2.56 -34.15 -8.49
C LEU A 143 -1.21 -33.92 -7.81
N THR A 144 -1.17 -34.01 -6.48
CA THR A 144 0.05 -33.83 -5.70
C THR A 144 1.09 -34.90 -6.02
N ALA A 145 0.69 -36.17 -6.08
CA ALA A 145 1.57 -37.27 -6.43
C ALA A 145 2.10 -37.15 -7.88
N GLY A 146 1.26 -36.70 -8.82
CA GLY A 146 1.65 -36.46 -10.21
C GLY A 146 2.70 -35.35 -10.34
N ILE A 147 2.50 -34.21 -9.66
CA ILE A 147 3.47 -33.10 -9.65
C ILE A 147 4.79 -33.56 -9.04
N LEU A 148 4.76 -34.26 -7.89
CA LEU A 148 5.96 -34.80 -7.27
C LEU A 148 6.68 -35.80 -8.18
N GLY A 149 5.94 -36.67 -8.87
CA GLY A 149 6.49 -37.60 -9.84
C GLY A 149 7.19 -36.91 -11.00
N LEU A 150 6.58 -35.85 -11.55
CA LEU A 150 7.18 -35.03 -12.61
C LEU A 150 8.45 -34.31 -12.13
N MET A 151 8.44 -33.76 -10.92
CA MET A 151 9.62 -33.12 -10.34
C MET A 151 10.76 -34.12 -10.14
N LEU A 152 10.48 -35.31 -9.60
CA LEU A 152 11.48 -36.36 -9.41
C LEU A 152 12.01 -36.90 -10.74
N ALA A 153 11.15 -37.06 -11.74
CA ALA A 153 11.56 -37.47 -13.09
C ALA A 153 12.46 -36.42 -13.76
N ALA A 154 12.14 -35.13 -13.61
CA ALA A 154 12.98 -34.04 -14.12
C ALA A 154 14.35 -33.99 -13.42
N VAL A 155 14.39 -34.19 -12.10
CA VAL A 155 15.65 -34.25 -11.34
C VAL A 155 16.49 -35.46 -11.76
N TRP A 156 15.87 -36.64 -11.93
CA TRP A 156 16.55 -37.83 -12.41
C TRP A 156 17.12 -37.63 -13.82
N TRP A 157 16.34 -37.04 -14.73
CA TRP A 157 16.75 -36.74 -16.10
C TRP A 157 17.96 -35.80 -16.16
N MET A 158 18.08 -34.85 -15.23
CA MET A 158 19.27 -33.98 -15.17
C MET A 158 20.48 -34.64 -14.51
N ALA A 159 20.30 -35.74 -13.78
CA ALA A 159 21.36 -36.43 -13.04
C ALA A 159 22.01 -37.59 -13.81
N VAL A 160 21.40 -38.05 -14.91
CA VAL A 160 21.91 -39.06 -15.85
C VAL A 160 22.43 -38.36 -17.11
#